data_AF-A0A9D5BWL5-F1
#
_entry.id   AF-A0A9D5BWL5-F1
#
_cell.length_a   1.000
_cell.length_b   1.000
_cell.length_c   1.000
_cell.angle_alpha   90.00
_cell.angle_beta   90.00
_cell.angle_gamma   90.00
#
_symmetry.space_group_name_H-M   'P 1'
#
loop_
_entity.id
_entity.type
_entity.pdbx_description
1 polymer ?
#
loop_
_entity_poly.entity_id
_entity_poly.type
_entity_poly.pdbx_seq_one_letter_code
_entity_poly.pdbx_strand_id
1 'polypeptide(L)'
;MAEVVMSSESWARSVPSENVQGLAQEMGDTCMEIPERYIRPELDVGVTAICDDDDDDDDDEGGSDDKVPIIDMKRLLDRNFSLEESAKLHSACMDWGFFQVVNHGVSDEVIEKVKVDLEEFFKLPLKEKEVFAPLPGGLQGYGQKLVLNEEKLEWQDMMFLITQPPHARNFTFWPTSPPTFRSTLDKYSTELKSVSRCLFDAIAKNLGLNPEVLCGIFKDHQRMRMNYYPPCPKANQVLGINPHTDAGGLTLLLQVRDVQGLQIKRRGKWLPVEPLDVNIGDALEILTNGKSTLERFSLELKRVLKSLFEVIGMKLKLKPEVISRVLSEYQGLRMHYYPPCPKASKVLGLNPHSDVGILTLLLQVGDVQGLQIKKNGKWLSVEAIQHALVVNVGDVLEVL
;
A
#
# COMPACT_ATOMS: atom_id res chain seq x y z
N MET A 1 -35.03 4.36 -9.01
CA MET A 1 -33.64 3.87 -9.14
C MET A 1 -32.97 3.96 -7.78
N ALA A 2 -31.90 3.22 -7.53
CA ALA A 2 -31.07 3.48 -6.35
C ALA A 2 -30.05 4.54 -6.79
N GLU A 3 -30.12 5.73 -6.21
CA GLU A 3 -29.19 6.82 -6.46
C GLU A 3 -28.12 6.83 -5.37
N VAL A 4 -26.85 6.78 -5.75
CA VAL A 4 -25.72 7.07 -4.87
C VAL A 4 -25.38 8.54 -5.07
N VAL A 5 -26.16 9.42 -4.47
CA VAL A 5 -25.83 10.86 -4.42
C VAL A 5 -25.07 11.13 -3.13
N MET A 6 -23.82 11.56 -3.26
CA MET A 6 -23.12 12.23 -2.17
C MET A 6 -23.68 13.64 -2.01
N SER A 7 -24.23 13.94 -0.84
CA SER A 7 -24.42 15.33 -0.40
C SER A 7 -23.06 15.90 -0.05
N SER A 8 -22.78 17.14 -0.48
CA SER A 8 -21.58 17.92 -0.17
C SER A 8 -21.23 18.01 1.33
N GLU A 9 -22.15 17.64 2.22
CA GLU A 9 -21.97 17.60 3.67
C GLU A 9 -20.91 16.58 4.17
N SER A 10 -20.59 15.51 3.45
CA SER A 10 -19.60 14.52 3.94
C SER A 10 -18.14 15.01 3.84
N TRP A 11 -17.84 15.88 2.86
CA TRP A 11 -16.56 16.57 2.77
C TRP A 11 -16.39 17.63 3.87
N ALA A 12 -17.49 18.11 4.44
CA ALA A 12 -17.47 19.08 5.53
C ALA A 12 -17.04 18.46 6.89
N ARG A 13 -16.86 17.13 6.98
CA ARG A 13 -16.45 16.42 8.21
C ARG A 13 -15.01 15.87 8.18
N SER A 14 -14.23 16.15 7.14
CA SER A 14 -12.78 15.89 7.17
C SER A 14 -12.08 17.16 7.64
N VAL A 15 -11.44 17.11 8.81
CA VAL A 15 -10.59 18.21 9.28
C VAL A 15 -9.16 17.95 8.78
N PRO A 16 -8.48 18.94 8.17
CA PRO A 16 -7.06 18.83 7.89
C PRO A 16 -6.33 18.46 9.18
N SER A 17 -5.65 17.32 9.19
CA SER A 17 -4.81 16.96 10.32
C SER A 17 -3.56 17.84 10.32
N GLU A 18 -3.21 18.35 11.49
CA GLU A 18 -2.01 19.16 11.67
C GLU A 18 -0.76 18.36 11.27
N ASN A 19 0.21 19.08 10.69
CA ASN A 19 1.48 18.51 10.28
C ASN A 19 2.29 18.07 11.51
N VAL A 20 2.74 16.81 11.55
CA VAL A 20 3.38 16.25 12.74
C VAL A 20 4.76 16.87 12.96
N GLN A 21 5.46 17.23 11.90
CA GLN A 21 6.74 17.94 12.03
C GLN A 21 6.55 19.34 12.62
N GLY A 22 5.47 20.05 12.27
CA GLY A 22 5.06 21.29 12.92
C GLY A 22 4.76 21.09 14.40
N LEU A 23 3.94 20.09 14.73
CA LEU A 23 3.64 19.71 16.13
C LEU A 23 4.92 19.40 16.91
N ALA A 24 5.82 18.58 16.36
CA ALA A 24 7.10 18.22 16.98
C ALA A 24 7.99 19.45 17.25
N GLN A 25 8.01 20.43 16.35
CA GLN A 25 8.73 21.69 16.55
C GLN A 25 8.12 22.54 17.66
N GLU A 26 6.79 22.61 17.75
CA GLU A 26 6.08 23.34 18.80
C GLU A 26 6.23 22.68 20.18
N MET A 27 6.25 21.35 20.24
CA MET A 27 6.46 20.64 21.50
C MET A 27 7.89 20.80 22.02
N GLY A 28 8.92 20.80 21.16
CA GLY A 28 10.31 21.05 21.56
C GLY A 28 10.76 20.28 22.83
N ASP A 29 11.46 20.96 23.74
CA ASP A 29 11.80 20.46 25.09
C ASP A 29 10.68 20.68 26.12
N THR A 30 9.60 21.36 25.72
CA THR A 30 8.45 21.57 26.60
C THR A 30 7.64 20.28 26.66
N CYS A 31 7.38 19.78 27.87
CA CYS A 31 6.63 18.54 28.12
C CYS A 31 5.11 18.68 27.80
N MET A 32 4.78 19.29 26.66
CA MET A 32 3.42 19.44 26.16
C MET A 32 2.79 18.06 25.92
N GLU A 33 1.48 17.98 26.13
CA GLU A 33 0.75 16.73 25.91
C GLU A 33 0.58 16.45 24.43
N ILE A 34 0.86 15.20 24.05
CA ILE A 34 0.56 14.68 22.71
C ILE A 34 -0.96 14.78 22.48
N PRO A 35 -1.44 15.31 21.34
CA PRO A 35 -2.87 15.37 21.10
C PRO A 35 -3.51 13.99 21.17
N GLU A 36 -4.68 13.89 21.80
CA GLU A 36 -5.35 12.61 22.12
C GLU A 36 -5.56 11.73 20.89
N ARG A 37 -5.68 12.32 19.69
CA ARG A 37 -5.82 11.59 18.43
C ARG A 37 -4.59 10.76 18.06
N TYR A 38 -3.40 11.07 18.55
CA TYR A 38 -2.19 10.28 18.30
C TYR A 38 -1.95 9.20 19.37
N ILE A 39 -2.52 9.36 20.57
CA ILE A 39 -2.31 8.43 21.69
C ILE A 39 -2.93 7.06 21.39
N ARG A 40 -2.15 6.01 21.62
CA ARG A 40 -2.51 4.60 21.48
C ARG A 40 -2.53 3.92 22.86
N PRO A 41 -3.68 3.90 23.56
CA PRO A 41 -3.77 3.30 24.89
C PRO A 41 -3.46 1.80 24.91
N GLU A 42 -3.58 1.12 23.77
CA GLU A 42 -3.22 -0.29 23.61
C GLU A 42 -1.71 -0.58 23.64
N LEU A 43 -0.84 0.42 23.47
CA LEU A 43 0.61 0.23 23.51
C LEU A 43 1.15 -0.03 24.92
N ASP A 44 0.43 0.42 25.96
CA ASP A 44 0.75 0.10 27.37
C ASP A 44 0.71 -1.41 27.65
N VAL A 45 0.16 -2.21 26.72
CA VAL A 45 0.05 -3.67 26.82
C VAL A 45 0.93 -4.34 25.75
N GLY A 46 2.25 -4.23 25.90
CA GLY A 46 3.20 -5.18 25.29
C GLY A 46 3.57 -4.98 23.81
N VAL A 47 3.36 -3.79 23.22
CA VAL A 47 3.83 -3.48 21.85
C VAL A 47 5.23 -2.87 21.83
N THR A 48 5.69 -2.32 22.96
CA THR A 48 7.07 -1.82 23.15
C THR A 48 7.91 -2.82 23.93
N ALA A 49 8.11 -4.04 23.42
CA ALA A 49 9.30 -4.78 23.79
C ALA A 49 10.42 -4.30 22.87
N ILE A 50 10.97 -3.12 23.16
CA ILE A 50 12.41 -2.99 23.05
C ILE A 50 12.88 -3.98 24.11
N CYS A 51 13.56 -5.04 23.70
CA CYS A 51 14.19 -5.97 24.64
C CYS A 51 15.09 -5.13 25.54
N ASP A 52 14.59 -4.82 26.74
CA ASP A 52 15.42 -4.46 27.87
C ASP A 52 16.30 -5.69 28.12
N ASP A 53 17.61 -5.46 28.10
CA ASP A 53 18.64 -6.42 28.49
C ASP A 53 18.50 -6.73 30.00
N ASP A 54 17.41 -7.39 30.39
CA ASP A 54 17.28 -7.97 31.73
C ASP A 54 17.61 -9.45 31.63
N ASP A 55 18.81 -9.76 32.11
CA ASP A 55 19.26 -11.07 32.55
C ASP A 55 18.18 -11.72 33.44
N ASP A 56 17.42 -12.67 32.91
CA ASP A 56 16.79 -13.72 33.71
C ASP A 56 16.84 -15.04 32.94
N ASP A 57 17.62 -15.95 33.51
CA ASP A 57 17.78 -17.34 33.12
C ASP A 57 16.42 -18.05 33.03
N ASP A 58 15.98 -18.39 31.82
CA ASP A 58 15.11 -19.55 31.60
C ASP A 58 15.45 -20.18 30.24
N ASP A 59 15.88 -21.44 30.31
CA ASP A 59 16.22 -22.32 29.20
C ASP A 59 15.09 -22.39 28.15
N ASP A 60 15.20 -21.61 27.07
CA ASP A 60 14.55 -21.92 25.81
C ASP A 60 15.64 -22.01 24.74
N GLU A 61 15.75 -23.19 24.12
CA GLU A 61 16.61 -23.45 22.97
C GLU A 61 16.15 -22.60 21.78
N GLY A 62 16.40 -21.29 21.82
CA GLY A 62 16.16 -20.33 20.77
C GLY A 62 17.12 -20.60 19.60
N GLY A 63 16.74 -21.54 18.75
CA GLY A 63 17.45 -21.87 17.53
C GLY A 63 17.79 -20.61 16.73
N SER A 64 18.84 -20.69 15.92
CA SER A 64 19.38 -19.64 15.04
C SER A 64 18.43 -19.15 13.92
N ASP A 65 17.12 -19.22 14.13
CA ASP A 65 16.05 -19.21 13.13
C ASP A 65 15.19 -17.93 13.14
N ASP A 66 15.57 -16.90 13.93
CA ASP A 66 14.86 -15.63 14.07
C ASP A 66 15.56 -14.42 13.39
N LYS A 67 16.55 -14.67 12.53
CA LYS A 67 17.15 -13.60 11.71
C LYS A 67 16.43 -13.47 10.37
N VAL A 68 16.10 -12.22 9.99
CA VAL A 68 15.52 -11.91 8.69
C VAL A 68 16.43 -12.45 7.57
N PRO A 69 15.90 -13.22 6.60
CA PRO A 69 16.70 -13.78 5.52
C PRO A 69 17.35 -12.69 4.66
N ILE A 70 18.58 -12.92 4.22
CA ILE A 70 19.30 -12.03 3.29
C ILE A 70 19.39 -12.70 1.92
N ILE A 71 18.90 -12.06 0.87
CA ILE A 71 18.97 -12.55 -0.51
C ILE A 71 20.04 -11.77 -1.27
N ASP A 72 21.04 -12.49 -1.79
CA ASP A 72 22.09 -11.91 -2.62
C ASP A 72 21.67 -11.93 -4.10
N MET A 73 21.37 -10.75 -4.64
CA MET A 73 20.88 -10.64 -6.01
C MET A 73 21.94 -11.00 -7.06
N LYS A 74 23.23 -10.80 -6.77
CA LYS A 74 24.32 -11.20 -7.66
C LYS A 74 24.41 -12.72 -7.73
N ARG A 75 24.27 -13.42 -6.61
CA ARG A 75 24.20 -14.90 -6.56
C ARG A 75 22.95 -15.42 -7.25
N LEU A 76 21.82 -14.75 -7.08
CA LEU A 76 20.54 -15.09 -7.73
C LEU A 76 20.63 -15.05 -9.26
N LEU A 77 21.45 -14.14 -9.80
CA LEU A 77 21.68 -13.98 -11.24
C LEU A 77 22.86 -14.80 -11.77
N ASP A 78 23.69 -15.37 -10.90
CA ASP A 78 24.85 -16.20 -11.26
C ASP A 78 24.42 -17.64 -11.57
N ARG A 79 24.84 -18.18 -12.72
CA ARG A 79 24.46 -19.54 -13.14
C ARG A 79 24.89 -20.65 -12.17
N ASN A 80 25.98 -20.46 -11.45
CA ASN A 80 26.53 -21.45 -10.52
C ASN A 80 25.82 -21.44 -9.16
N PHE A 81 25.27 -20.29 -8.75
CA PHE A 81 24.66 -20.11 -7.42
C PHE A 81 23.15 -19.89 -7.46
N SER A 82 22.58 -19.61 -8.64
CA SER A 82 21.17 -19.24 -8.80
C SER A 82 20.19 -20.26 -8.23
N LEU A 83 20.46 -21.56 -8.32
CA LEU A 83 19.58 -22.59 -7.75
C LEU A 83 19.50 -22.50 -6.22
N GLU A 84 20.64 -22.36 -5.56
CA GLU A 84 20.73 -22.25 -4.10
C GLU A 84 20.08 -20.95 -3.61
N GLU A 85 20.43 -19.82 -4.23
CA GLU A 85 19.90 -18.52 -3.85
C GLU A 85 18.40 -18.39 -4.18
N SER A 86 17.93 -19.03 -5.26
CA SER A 86 16.51 -19.08 -5.60
C SER A 86 15.72 -19.91 -4.59
N ALA A 87 16.27 -21.02 -4.10
CA ALA A 87 15.65 -21.81 -3.03
C ALA A 87 15.58 -21.02 -1.71
N LYS A 88 16.63 -20.25 -1.38
CA LYS A 88 16.65 -19.34 -0.24
C LYS A 88 15.58 -18.25 -0.37
N LEU A 89 15.46 -17.63 -1.54
CA LEU A 89 14.40 -16.67 -1.84
C LEU A 89 13.02 -17.31 -1.69
N HIS A 90 12.83 -18.55 -2.16
CA HIS A 90 11.56 -19.24 -2.03
C HIS A 90 11.15 -19.44 -0.57
N SER A 91 12.06 -19.94 0.27
CA SER A 91 11.82 -20.09 1.72
C SER A 91 11.57 -18.74 2.39
N ALA A 92 12.33 -17.70 2.05
CA ALA A 92 12.09 -16.36 2.58
C ALA A 92 10.68 -15.83 2.25
N CYS A 93 10.23 -16.01 1.01
CA CYS A 93 8.87 -15.62 0.61
C CYS A 93 7.78 -16.41 1.35
N MET A 94 7.99 -17.72 1.58
CA MET A 94 6.99 -18.61 2.17
C MET A 94 6.92 -18.52 3.70
N ASP A 95 8.08 -18.47 4.36
CA ASP A 95 8.19 -18.62 5.80
C ASP A 95 8.20 -17.26 6.52
N TRP A 96 8.64 -16.22 5.83
CA TRP A 96 8.77 -14.86 6.38
C TRP A 96 7.86 -13.85 5.69
N GLY A 97 7.68 -13.94 4.37
CA GLY A 97 7.07 -12.86 3.58
C GLY A 97 7.90 -11.58 3.59
N PHE A 98 9.14 -11.65 4.10
CA PHE A 98 10.02 -10.52 4.40
C PHE A 98 11.49 -10.95 4.29
N PHE A 99 12.35 -10.15 3.66
CA PHE A 99 13.78 -10.43 3.52
C PHE A 99 14.58 -9.17 3.16
N GLN A 100 15.85 -9.15 3.50
CA GLN A 100 16.79 -8.13 3.02
C GLN A 100 17.33 -8.51 1.65
N VAL A 101 17.65 -7.52 0.82
CA VAL A 101 18.32 -7.75 -0.47
C VAL A 101 19.67 -7.06 -0.51
N VAL A 102 20.71 -7.78 -0.89
CA VAL A 102 22.09 -7.25 -1.02
C VAL A 102 22.60 -7.47 -2.44
N ASN A 103 23.66 -6.74 -2.81
CA ASN A 103 24.25 -6.80 -4.14
C ASN A 103 23.21 -6.58 -5.26
N HIS A 104 22.21 -5.74 -5.00
CA HIS A 104 21.03 -5.53 -5.84
C HIS A 104 21.29 -4.73 -7.13
N GLY A 105 22.52 -4.22 -7.33
CA GLY A 105 22.93 -3.55 -8.56
C GLY A 105 22.57 -2.06 -8.66
N VAL A 106 21.76 -1.53 -7.74
CA VAL A 106 21.56 -0.07 -7.59
C VAL A 106 22.85 0.51 -7.00
N SER A 107 23.42 1.54 -7.65
CA SER A 107 24.69 2.11 -7.18
C SER A 107 24.52 2.90 -5.87
N ASP A 108 25.54 2.85 -5.03
CA ASP A 108 25.59 3.61 -3.77
C ASP A 108 25.41 5.12 -4.01
N GLU A 109 25.94 5.64 -5.13
CA GLU A 109 25.75 7.03 -5.53
C GLU A 109 24.26 7.39 -5.72
N VAL A 110 23.47 6.49 -6.31
CA VAL A 110 22.02 6.72 -6.51
C VAL A 110 21.29 6.66 -5.17
N ILE A 111 21.63 5.69 -4.32
CA ILE A 111 21.04 5.54 -2.98
C ILE A 111 21.36 6.75 -2.11
N GLU A 112 22.63 7.16 -2.06
CA GLU A 112 23.05 8.30 -1.25
C GLU A 112 22.44 9.60 -1.76
N LYS A 113 22.39 9.77 -3.09
CA LYS A 113 21.79 10.98 -3.66
C LYS A 113 20.30 11.08 -3.35
N VAL A 114 19.53 9.99 -3.40
CA VAL A 114 18.11 10.02 -3.02
C VAL A 114 17.93 10.26 -1.52
N LYS A 115 18.80 9.70 -0.67
CA LYS A 115 18.79 10.00 0.78
C LYS A 115 18.98 11.49 1.03
N VAL A 116 20.03 12.09 0.46
CA VAL A 116 20.32 13.52 0.60
C VAL A 116 19.16 14.38 0.11
N ASP A 117 18.61 14.11 -1.08
CA ASP A 117 17.53 14.93 -1.64
C ASP A 117 16.23 14.83 -0.82
N LEU A 118 15.92 13.65 -0.29
CA LEU A 118 14.78 13.46 0.62
C LEU A 118 14.99 14.21 1.93
N GLU A 119 16.18 14.12 2.52
CA GLU A 119 16.49 14.86 3.75
C GLU A 119 16.40 16.37 3.55
N GLU A 120 16.96 16.89 2.45
CA GLU A 120 16.90 18.32 2.11
C GLU A 120 15.46 18.76 1.93
N PHE A 121 14.63 17.98 1.22
CA PHE A 121 13.20 18.26 1.07
C PHE A 121 12.48 18.34 2.42
N PHE A 122 12.62 17.35 3.30
CA PHE A 122 11.93 17.35 4.59
C PHE A 122 12.45 18.41 5.58
N LYS A 123 13.68 18.92 5.37
CA LYS A 123 14.25 20.06 6.10
C LYS A 123 13.71 21.42 5.64
N LEU A 124 13.05 21.51 4.48
CA LEU A 124 12.45 22.76 4.01
C LEU A 124 11.38 23.27 5.01
N PRO A 125 11.17 24.60 5.06
CA PRO A 125 10.07 25.19 5.83
C PRO A 125 8.73 24.54 5.48
N LEU A 126 7.86 24.36 6.48
CA LEU A 126 6.55 23.71 6.30
C LEU A 126 5.75 24.31 5.14
N LYS A 127 5.70 25.64 5.06
CA LYS A 127 5.00 26.37 4.00
C LYS A 127 5.50 26.03 2.59
N GLU A 128 6.78 25.69 2.42
CA GLU A 128 7.33 25.29 1.12
C GLU A 128 6.93 23.86 0.74
N LYS A 129 6.76 22.98 1.73
CA LYS A 129 6.32 21.60 1.52
C LYS A 129 4.80 21.51 1.28
N GLU A 130 4.01 22.33 1.98
CA GLU A 130 2.54 22.40 1.85
C GLU A 130 2.07 22.84 0.47
N VAL A 131 2.94 23.48 -0.34
CA VAL A 131 2.65 23.75 -1.77
C VAL A 131 2.38 22.47 -2.55
N PHE A 132 2.91 21.33 -2.10
CA PHE A 132 2.70 20.02 -2.71
C PHE A 132 1.56 19.24 -2.06
N ALA A 133 0.69 19.87 -1.26
CA ALA A 133 -0.41 19.18 -0.60
C ALA A 133 -1.34 18.45 -1.58
N PRO A 134 -1.94 17.32 -1.17
CA PRO A 134 -2.94 16.64 -2.00
C PRO A 134 -4.09 17.57 -2.37
N LEU A 135 -4.50 17.51 -3.63
CA LEU A 135 -5.75 18.13 -4.06
C LEU A 135 -6.94 17.39 -3.42
N PRO A 136 -8.10 18.03 -3.23
CA PRO A 136 -9.30 17.36 -2.74
C PRO A 136 -9.60 16.07 -3.52
N GLY A 137 -9.67 14.93 -2.82
CA GLY A 137 -9.89 13.61 -3.42
C GLY A 137 -8.67 12.96 -4.07
N GLY A 138 -7.52 13.64 -4.08
CA GLY A 138 -6.24 13.10 -4.54
C GLY A 138 -5.48 12.38 -3.44
N LEU A 139 -4.66 11.41 -3.84
CA LEU A 139 -3.74 10.69 -2.94
C LEU A 139 -2.29 11.17 -3.05
N GLN A 140 -1.92 11.86 -4.14
CA GLN A 140 -0.55 12.33 -4.36
C GLN A 140 -0.30 13.67 -3.68
N GLY A 141 0.91 13.86 -3.17
CA GLY A 141 1.33 15.10 -2.52
C GLY A 141 1.94 14.90 -1.13
N TYR A 142 2.29 16.01 -0.49
CA TYR A 142 2.85 16.11 0.85
C TYR A 142 1.74 16.36 1.89
N GLY A 143 1.73 15.58 2.95
CA GLY A 143 0.84 15.79 4.09
C GLY A 143 0.46 14.46 4.73
N GLN A 144 -0.45 14.52 5.68
CA GLN A 144 -1.05 13.30 6.24
C GLN A 144 -2.19 12.79 5.37
N LYS A 145 -2.52 11.50 5.54
CA LYS A 145 -3.74 10.94 4.97
C LYS A 145 -4.95 11.71 5.51
N LEU A 146 -5.86 12.13 4.64
CA LEU A 146 -7.16 12.65 5.07
C LEU A 146 -7.89 11.56 5.84
N VAL A 147 -8.10 11.81 7.13
CA VAL A 147 -8.82 10.92 8.04
C VAL A 147 -10.18 11.50 8.40
N LEU A 148 -11.12 10.63 8.74
CA LEU A 148 -12.39 11.07 9.31
C LEU A 148 -12.15 11.64 10.73
N ASN A 149 -13.04 12.53 11.20
CA ASN A 149 -12.87 13.22 12.48
C ASN A 149 -12.69 12.31 13.71
N GLU A 150 -13.16 11.06 13.65
CA GLU A 150 -13.12 10.11 14.77
C GLU A 150 -11.91 9.15 14.71
N GLU A 151 -11.09 9.22 13.66
CA GLU A 151 -9.96 8.30 13.48
C GLU A 151 -8.71 8.77 14.25
N LYS A 152 -7.98 7.80 14.79
CA LYS A 152 -6.65 7.99 15.39
C LYS A 152 -5.61 8.29 14.30
N LEU A 153 -4.73 9.24 14.57
CA LEU A 153 -3.70 9.74 13.67
C LEU A 153 -2.37 9.03 13.88
N GLU A 154 -1.57 8.97 12.83
CA GLU A 154 -0.21 8.41 12.83
C GLU A 154 0.82 9.52 13.07
N TRP A 155 1.90 9.21 13.80
CA TRP A 155 2.97 10.16 14.11
C TRP A 155 3.98 10.26 12.96
N GLN A 156 3.50 10.71 11.80
CA GLN A 156 4.31 10.87 10.61
C GLN A 156 3.78 11.96 9.69
N ASP A 157 4.66 12.51 8.87
CA ASP A 157 4.28 13.17 7.63
C ASP A 157 4.72 12.30 6.45
N MET A 158 4.02 12.38 5.33
CA MET A 158 4.43 11.64 4.14
C MET A 158 4.37 12.46 2.86
N MET A 159 5.14 12.03 1.87
CA MET A 159 5.00 12.41 0.46
C MET A 159 4.62 11.15 -0.33
N PHE A 160 3.56 11.22 -1.13
CA PHE A 160 3.12 10.10 -1.97
C PHE A 160 3.14 10.48 -3.44
N LEU A 161 3.87 9.73 -4.26
CA LEU A 161 4.04 10.01 -5.68
C LEU A 161 3.85 8.74 -6.52
N ILE A 162 3.21 8.89 -7.67
CA ILE A 162 3.24 7.88 -8.74
C ILE A 162 4.52 8.10 -9.54
N THR A 163 5.37 7.07 -9.62
CA THR A 163 6.68 7.14 -10.27
C THR A 163 6.76 6.31 -11.55
N GLN A 164 5.93 5.27 -11.69
CA GLN A 164 5.78 4.51 -12.94
C GLN A 164 4.29 4.29 -13.26
N PRO A 165 3.91 4.32 -14.56
CA PRO A 165 4.77 4.61 -15.70
C PRO A 165 5.05 6.13 -15.82
N PRO A 166 6.06 6.57 -16.60
CA PRO A 166 6.42 7.99 -16.70
C PRO A 166 5.27 8.91 -17.14
N HIS A 167 4.37 8.41 -18.00
CA HIS A 167 3.23 9.18 -18.49
C HIS A 167 2.11 9.38 -17.46
N ALA A 168 2.10 8.61 -16.36
CA ALA A 168 1.14 8.77 -15.27
C ALA A 168 1.63 9.75 -14.18
N ARG A 169 2.86 10.26 -14.31
CA ARG A 169 3.44 11.19 -13.33
C ARG A 169 2.73 12.53 -13.42
N ASN A 170 2.34 13.05 -12.26
CA ASN A 170 1.84 14.41 -12.14
C ASN A 170 2.90 15.28 -11.44
N PHE A 171 3.66 16.04 -12.24
CA PHE A 171 4.75 16.88 -11.75
C PHE A 171 4.31 18.05 -10.86
N THR A 172 3.01 18.35 -10.77
CA THR A 172 2.49 19.33 -9.79
C THR A 172 2.84 18.92 -8.36
N PHE A 173 2.90 17.62 -8.07
CA PHE A 173 3.23 17.11 -6.73
C PHE A 173 4.72 16.85 -6.53
N TRP A 174 5.54 16.94 -7.58
CA TRP A 174 6.97 16.61 -7.52
C TRP A 174 7.78 17.83 -7.10
N PRO A 175 8.48 17.81 -5.95
CA PRO A 175 9.30 18.92 -5.50
C PRO A 175 10.32 19.39 -6.54
N THR A 176 10.53 20.70 -6.60
CA THR A 176 11.62 21.34 -7.36
C THR A 176 12.78 21.79 -6.47
N SER A 177 12.61 21.66 -5.16
CA SER A 177 13.60 21.94 -4.13
C SER A 177 13.76 20.68 -3.28
N PRO A 178 14.96 20.09 -3.20
CA PRO A 178 16.18 20.52 -3.90
C PRO A 178 16.09 20.39 -5.44
N PRO A 179 16.88 21.16 -6.22
CA PRO A 179 16.82 21.16 -7.69
C PRO A 179 17.00 19.79 -8.34
N THR A 180 17.70 18.88 -7.67
CA THR A 180 17.97 17.52 -8.14
C THR A 180 16.87 16.53 -7.80
N PHE A 181 15.89 16.88 -6.95
CA PHE A 181 14.91 15.94 -6.40
C PHE A 181 14.25 15.09 -7.49
N ARG A 182 13.77 15.72 -8.56
CA ARG A 182 13.05 15.03 -9.64
C ARG A 182 13.92 14.05 -10.42
N SER A 183 15.14 14.46 -10.79
CA SER A 183 16.05 13.62 -11.58
C SER A 183 16.61 12.48 -10.74
N THR A 184 16.93 12.74 -9.47
CA THR A 184 17.35 11.73 -8.50
C THR A 184 16.26 10.68 -8.28
N LEU A 185 15.02 11.12 -8.03
CA LEU A 185 13.89 10.23 -7.80
C LEU A 185 13.55 9.40 -9.05
N ASP A 186 13.65 9.98 -10.24
CA ASP A 186 13.45 9.28 -11.51
C ASP A 186 14.51 8.20 -11.74
N LYS A 187 15.79 8.52 -11.50
CA LYS A 187 16.89 7.56 -11.59
C LYS A 187 16.70 6.42 -10.61
N TYR A 188 16.42 6.73 -9.33
CA TYR A 188 16.16 5.73 -8.30
C TYR A 188 14.94 4.85 -8.62
N SER A 189 13.84 5.45 -9.08
CA SER A 189 12.63 4.73 -9.54
C SER A 189 12.94 3.72 -10.65
N THR A 190 13.78 4.12 -11.60
CA THR A 190 14.16 3.27 -12.74
C THR A 190 15.04 2.10 -12.30
N GLU A 191 16.00 2.34 -11.40
CA GLU A 191 16.83 1.28 -10.82
C GLU A 191 16.00 0.28 -10.01
N LEU A 192 15.10 0.76 -9.14
CA LEU A 192 14.20 -0.11 -8.36
C LEU A 192 13.24 -0.92 -9.24
N LYS A 193 12.82 -0.38 -10.39
CA LYS A 193 12.02 -1.13 -11.37
C LYS A 193 12.80 -2.35 -11.86
N SER A 194 14.10 -2.22 -12.14
CA SER A 194 14.97 -3.33 -12.52
C SER A 194 15.07 -4.38 -11.40
N VAL A 195 15.32 -3.94 -10.16
CA VAL A 195 15.38 -4.84 -8.99
C VAL A 195 14.09 -5.62 -8.82
N SER A 196 12.94 -4.93 -8.82
CA SER A 196 11.63 -5.56 -8.68
C SER A 196 11.34 -6.58 -9.78
N ARG A 197 11.72 -6.29 -11.04
CA ARG A 197 11.52 -7.17 -12.18
C ARG A 197 12.30 -8.47 -12.01
N CYS A 198 13.57 -8.39 -11.61
CA CYS A 198 14.38 -9.56 -11.34
C CYS A 198 13.84 -10.41 -10.17
N LEU A 199 13.38 -9.77 -9.09
CA LEU A 199 12.75 -10.48 -7.96
C LEU A 199 11.45 -11.17 -8.38
N PHE A 200 10.54 -10.47 -9.07
CA PHE A 200 9.33 -11.07 -9.60
C PHE A 200 9.63 -12.23 -10.57
N ASP A 201 10.65 -12.11 -11.43
CA ASP A 201 11.03 -13.19 -12.35
C ASP A 201 11.52 -14.42 -11.59
N ALA A 202 12.31 -14.25 -10.52
CA ALA A 202 12.78 -15.34 -9.68
C ALA A 202 11.63 -15.99 -8.88
N ILE A 203 10.77 -15.17 -8.26
CA ILE A 203 9.58 -15.62 -7.54
C ILE A 203 8.66 -16.40 -8.48
N ALA A 204 8.42 -15.91 -9.70
CA ALA A 204 7.63 -16.61 -10.70
C ALA A 204 8.23 -17.99 -11.02
N LYS A 205 9.53 -18.08 -11.27
CA LYS A 205 10.20 -19.37 -11.54
C LYS A 205 10.07 -20.34 -10.37
N ASN A 206 10.28 -19.89 -9.14
CA ASN A 206 10.12 -20.70 -7.93
C ASN A 206 8.71 -21.28 -7.79
N LEU A 207 7.70 -20.52 -8.21
CA LEU A 207 6.30 -20.94 -8.18
C LEU A 207 5.87 -21.75 -9.42
N GLY A 208 6.79 -22.08 -10.33
CA GLY A 208 6.48 -22.74 -11.60
C GLY A 208 5.63 -21.89 -12.55
N LEU A 209 5.66 -20.57 -12.37
CA LEU A 209 4.86 -19.59 -13.09
C LEU A 209 5.63 -19.01 -14.28
N ASN A 210 4.91 -18.63 -15.33
CA ASN A 210 5.49 -17.81 -16.41
C ASN A 210 5.88 -16.41 -15.85
N PRO A 211 7.17 -16.02 -15.90
CA PRO A 211 7.66 -14.73 -15.41
C PRO A 211 7.00 -13.54 -16.09
N GLU A 212 6.74 -13.61 -17.39
CA GLU A 212 6.13 -12.51 -18.14
C GLU A 212 4.70 -12.21 -17.68
N VAL A 213 3.99 -13.24 -17.22
CA VAL A 213 2.62 -13.07 -16.75
C VAL A 213 2.60 -12.44 -15.36
N LEU A 214 3.42 -12.93 -14.42
CA LEU A 214 3.47 -12.36 -13.07
C LEU A 214 3.97 -10.90 -13.12
N CYS A 215 5.06 -10.67 -13.83
CA CYS A 215 5.59 -9.33 -14.03
C CYS A 215 4.61 -8.44 -14.80
N GLY A 216 3.84 -9.00 -15.74
CA GLY A 216 2.79 -8.29 -16.48
C GLY A 216 1.69 -7.71 -15.58
N ILE A 217 1.30 -8.42 -14.52
CA ILE A 217 0.28 -7.97 -13.55
C ILE A 217 0.75 -6.75 -12.77
N PHE A 218 2.01 -6.77 -12.32
CA PHE A 218 2.62 -5.66 -11.56
C PHE A 218 3.36 -4.66 -12.45
N LYS A 219 3.34 -4.87 -13.77
CA LYS A 219 4.09 -4.08 -14.73
C LYS A 219 3.63 -2.64 -14.66
N ASP A 220 4.59 -1.72 -14.69
CA ASP A 220 4.33 -0.29 -14.84
C ASP A 220 3.49 0.35 -13.73
N HIS A 221 3.30 -0.28 -12.56
CA HIS A 221 2.61 0.33 -11.42
C HIS A 221 3.57 0.50 -10.25
N GLN A 222 4.29 1.64 -10.22
CA GLN A 222 5.17 1.97 -9.09
C GLN A 222 4.70 3.27 -8.44
N ARG A 223 4.61 3.22 -7.12
CA ARG A 223 4.31 4.36 -6.26
C ARG A 223 5.38 4.43 -5.20
N MET A 224 5.78 5.64 -4.83
CA MET A 224 6.73 5.88 -3.75
C MET A 224 6.05 6.65 -2.65
N ARG A 225 6.20 6.14 -1.43
CA ARG A 225 5.76 6.77 -0.19
C ARG A 225 7.02 7.11 0.61
N MET A 226 7.31 8.40 0.77
CA MET A 226 8.41 8.88 1.60
C MET A 226 7.86 9.28 2.95
N ASN A 227 8.21 8.54 4.00
CA ASN A 227 7.72 8.79 5.35
C ASN A 227 8.78 9.55 6.16
N TYR A 228 8.33 10.57 6.88
CA TYR A 228 9.13 11.31 7.83
C TYR A 228 8.50 11.17 9.21
N TYR A 229 9.27 10.66 10.16
CA TYR A 229 8.84 10.44 11.54
C TYR A 229 9.55 11.46 12.43
N PRO A 230 8.91 12.58 12.82
CA PRO A 230 9.50 13.56 13.70
C PRO A 230 9.77 12.95 15.10
N PRO A 231 10.78 13.44 15.84
CA PRO A 231 10.99 13.05 17.23
C PRO A 231 9.71 13.21 18.08
N CYS A 232 9.49 12.30 19.01
CA CYS A 232 8.34 12.31 19.91
C CYS A 232 8.80 12.14 21.37
N PRO A 233 8.50 13.07 22.29
CA PRO A 233 8.91 12.96 23.69
C PRO A 233 8.20 11.83 24.45
N LYS A 234 7.06 11.33 23.96
CA LYS A 234 6.35 10.15 24.51
C LYS A 234 6.18 9.09 23.41
N ALA A 235 7.30 8.68 22.81
CA ALA A 235 7.32 7.71 21.70
C ALA A 235 6.60 6.39 22.02
N ASN A 236 6.58 5.97 23.30
CA ASN A 236 5.85 4.79 23.77
C ASN A 236 4.31 4.92 23.72
N GLN A 237 3.77 6.12 23.47
CA GLN A 237 2.33 6.37 23.42
C GLN A 237 1.79 6.56 22.00
N VAL A 238 2.65 6.60 20.99
CA VAL A 238 2.27 6.87 19.60
C VAL A 238 2.82 5.80 18.66
N LEU A 239 2.26 5.72 17.46
CA LEU A 239 2.77 4.90 16.37
C LEU A 239 3.13 5.79 15.20
N GLY A 240 4.33 5.60 14.64
CA GLY A 240 4.73 6.24 13.39
C GLY A 240 3.84 5.80 12.23
N ILE A 241 3.56 4.50 12.15
CA ILE A 241 2.59 3.90 11.22
C ILE A 241 1.83 2.79 11.95
N ASN A 242 0.52 2.65 11.71
CA ASN A 242 -0.25 1.58 12.36
C ASN A 242 0.16 0.19 11.81
N PRO A 243 -0.03 -0.90 12.60
CA PRO A 243 0.11 -2.26 12.09
C PRO A 243 -0.75 -2.49 10.84
N HIS A 244 -0.12 -2.94 9.75
CA HIS A 244 -0.78 -3.21 8.49
C HIS A 244 -0.02 -4.28 7.69
N THR A 245 -0.66 -4.76 6.62
CA THR A 245 -0.02 -5.47 5.51
C THR A 245 -0.06 -4.57 4.27
N ASP A 246 0.87 -4.80 3.34
CA ASP A 246 0.94 -4.02 2.11
C ASP A 246 0.02 -4.59 1.04
N ALA A 247 -0.88 -3.79 0.49
CA ALA A 247 -1.83 -4.26 -0.52
C ALA A 247 -1.21 -4.61 -1.90
N GLY A 248 0.08 -4.29 -2.11
CA GLY A 248 0.77 -4.37 -3.39
C GLY A 248 1.30 -5.75 -3.76
N GLY A 249 2.27 -5.78 -4.68
CA GLY A 249 2.99 -7.00 -5.04
C GLY A 249 4.27 -7.18 -4.22
N LEU A 250 5.22 -6.25 -4.40
CA LEU A 250 6.45 -6.14 -3.62
C LEU A 250 6.60 -4.71 -3.14
N THR A 251 7.03 -4.55 -1.89
CA THR A 251 7.51 -3.27 -1.36
C THR A 251 9.02 -3.37 -1.17
N LEU A 252 9.76 -2.38 -1.66
CA LEU A 252 11.21 -2.24 -1.45
C LEU A 252 11.41 -1.01 -0.57
N LEU A 253 11.88 -1.21 0.65
CA LEU A 253 11.97 -0.17 1.67
C LEU A 253 13.42 0.25 1.89
N LEU A 254 13.73 1.52 1.62
CA LEU A 254 15.01 2.14 1.97
C LEU A 254 14.88 2.93 3.28
N GLN A 255 15.67 2.57 4.28
CA GLN A 255 15.89 3.41 5.47
C GLN A 255 16.90 4.52 5.13
N VAL A 256 16.46 5.78 5.22
CA VAL A 256 17.29 6.95 4.88
C VAL A 256 18.35 7.21 5.95
N ARG A 257 17.94 7.12 7.22
CA ARG A 257 18.82 7.27 8.39
C ARG A 257 18.93 5.97 9.15
N ASP A 258 20.03 5.83 9.88
CA ASP A 258 20.27 4.73 10.81
C ASP A 258 19.52 4.99 12.13
N VAL A 259 18.19 4.89 12.06
CA VAL A 259 17.29 4.99 13.21
C VAL A 259 16.36 3.78 13.15
N GLN A 260 16.42 2.95 14.18
CA GLN A 260 15.54 1.80 14.31
C GLN A 260 14.07 2.25 14.45
N GLY A 261 13.16 1.47 13.87
CA GLY A 261 11.73 1.78 13.95
C GLY A 261 10.82 0.84 13.16
N LEU A 262 11.36 0.11 12.17
CA LEU A 262 10.61 -0.94 11.51
C LEU A 262 10.53 -2.17 12.43
N GLN A 263 9.31 -2.67 12.61
CA GLN A 263 9.04 -3.94 13.27
C GLN A 263 8.14 -4.81 12.39
N ILE A 264 8.40 -6.11 12.38
CA ILE A 264 7.58 -7.11 11.68
C ILE A 264 6.95 -8.05 12.69
N LYS A 265 5.72 -8.52 12.42
CA LYS A 265 5.02 -9.46 13.30
C LYS A 265 5.26 -10.89 12.84
N ARG A 266 5.99 -11.68 13.63
CA ARG A 266 6.27 -13.10 13.36
C ARG A 266 5.86 -13.95 14.55
N ARG A 267 5.09 -15.02 14.30
CA ARG A 267 4.62 -15.96 15.34
C ARG A 267 4.00 -15.25 16.57
N GLY A 268 3.27 -14.17 16.32
CA GLY A 268 2.60 -13.37 17.35
C GLY A 268 3.47 -12.31 18.04
N LYS A 269 4.79 -12.32 17.84
CA LYS A 269 5.74 -11.36 18.43
C LYS A 269 6.16 -10.30 17.41
N TRP A 270 6.47 -9.10 17.88
CA TRP A 270 7.06 -8.03 17.07
C TRP A 270 8.58 -8.13 17.12
N LEU A 271 9.24 -8.12 15.96
CA LEU A 271 10.68 -8.22 15.80
C LEU A 271 11.22 -6.96 15.11
N PRO A 272 12.28 -6.31 15.62
CA PRO A 272 12.93 -5.19 14.93
C PRO A 272 13.69 -5.67 13.68
N VAL A 273 13.85 -4.79 12.69
CA VAL A 273 14.54 -5.10 11.42
C VAL A 273 15.56 -4.03 11.01
N GLU A 274 16.70 -4.47 10.47
CA GLU A 274 17.85 -3.69 9.97
C GLU A 274 17.79 -3.50 8.42
N PRO A 275 18.62 -2.65 7.75
CA PRO A 275 18.21 -1.90 6.56
C PRO A 275 18.15 -2.63 5.19
N LEU A 276 17.41 -2.00 4.26
CA LEU A 276 16.98 -2.39 2.89
C LEU A 276 16.22 -3.70 2.80
N ASP A 277 14.91 -3.56 3.02
CA ASP A 277 13.99 -4.67 3.14
C ASP A 277 13.07 -4.82 1.93
N VAL A 278 12.66 -6.05 1.70
CA VAL A 278 11.64 -6.43 0.73
C VAL A 278 10.56 -7.22 1.44
N ASN A 279 9.30 -6.84 1.24
CA ASN A 279 8.17 -7.64 1.70
C ASN A 279 7.19 -7.98 0.58
N ILE A 280 6.54 -9.13 0.77
CA ILE A 280 5.46 -9.61 -0.06
C ILE A 280 4.19 -8.85 0.32
N GLY A 281 3.48 -8.33 -0.68
CA GLY A 281 2.17 -7.71 -0.48
C GLY A 281 1.02 -8.69 -0.74
N ASP A 282 -0.16 -8.33 -0.23
CA ASP A 282 -1.38 -9.13 -0.27
C ASP A 282 -1.73 -9.59 -1.69
N ALA A 283 -1.55 -8.73 -2.71
CA ALA A 283 -1.87 -9.08 -4.08
C ALA A 283 -0.96 -10.19 -4.61
N LEU A 284 0.33 -10.19 -4.24
CA LEU A 284 1.24 -11.27 -4.61
C LEU A 284 0.86 -12.53 -3.84
N GLU A 285 0.65 -12.48 -2.53
CA GLU A 285 0.24 -13.63 -1.71
C GLU A 285 -1.02 -14.32 -2.24
N ILE A 286 -2.04 -13.54 -2.63
CA ILE A 286 -3.27 -14.08 -3.21
C ILE A 286 -2.99 -14.75 -4.56
N LEU A 287 -2.15 -14.15 -5.41
CA LEU A 287 -1.80 -14.70 -6.73
C LEU A 287 -1.01 -15.99 -6.61
N THR A 288 -0.08 -16.11 -5.65
CA THR A 288 0.77 -17.29 -5.48
C THR A 288 -0.01 -18.52 -4.98
N ASN A 289 -1.21 -18.34 -4.42
CA ASN A 289 -2.11 -19.42 -3.98
C ASN A 289 -3.36 -19.65 -4.88
N GLY A 290 -3.48 -18.95 -6.03
CA GLY A 290 -4.69 -19.01 -6.87
C GLY A 290 -4.56 -18.64 -8.36
N LYS A 291 -3.33 -18.49 -8.88
CA LYS A 291 -3.03 -17.81 -10.16
C LYS A 291 -3.89 -18.22 -11.37
N SER A 292 -3.89 -19.50 -11.75
CA SER A 292 -4.60 -19.95 -12.97
C SER A 292 -6.10 -19.72 -12.87
N THR A 293 -6.63 -19.84 -11.65
CA THR A 293 -8.02 -19.55 -11.34
C THR A 293 -8.29 -18.05 -11.45
N LEU A 294 -7.40 -17.19 -10.94
CA LEU A 294 -7.56 -15.74 -11.01
C LEU A 294 -7.42 -15.17 -12.43
N GLU A 295 -6.47 -15.66 -13.22
CA GLU A 295 -6.32 -15.25 -14.63
C GLU A 295 -7.56 -15.62 -15.44
N ARG A 296 -8.03 -16.87 -15.30
CA ARG A 296 -9.26 -17.32 -15.95
C ARG A 296 -10.46 -16.52 -15.46
N PHE A 297 -10.56 -16.29 -14.15
CA PHE A 297 -11.65 -15.54 -13.56
C PHE A 297 -11.69 -14.09 -14.05
N SER A 298 -10.53 -13.41 -14.07
CA SER A 298 -10.41 -12.04 -14.58
C SER A 298 -10.77 -11.94 -16.06
N LEU A 299 -10.34 -12.90 -16.88
CA LEU A 299 -10.67 -12.95 -18.31
C LEU A 299 -12.17 -13.17 -18.54
N GLU A 300 -12.80 -14.08 -17.80
CA GLU A 300 -14.24 -14.32 -17.88
C GLU A 300 -15.04 -13.11 -17.36
N LEU A 301 -14.63 -12.47 -16.27
CA LEU A 301 -15.25 -11.23 -15.79
C LEU A 301 -15.16 -10.11 -16.83
N LYS A 302 -14.01 -9.97 -17.51
CA LYS A 302 -13.85 -8.99 -18.58
C LYS A 302 -14.82 -9.26 -19.73
N ARG A 303 -15.01 -10.53 -20.09
CA ARG A 303 -15.96 -10.94 -21.13
C ARG A 303 -17.40 -10.62 -20.72
N VAL A 304 -17.79 -10.92 -19.48
CA VAL A 304 -19.12 -10.59 -18.93
C VAL A 304 -19.33 -9.08 -18.92
N LEU A 305 -18.36 -8.30 -18.43
CA LEU A 305 -18.43 -6.84 -18.40
C LEU A 305 -18.61 -6.26 -19.79
N LYS A 306 -17.84 -6.74 -20.78
CA LYS A 306 -17.95 -6.31 -22.16
C LYS A 306 -19.36 -6.56 -22.71
N SER A 307 -19.90 -7.76 -22.54
CA SER A 307 -21.24 -8.10 -23.02
C SER A 307 -22.33 -7.28 -22.32
N LEU A 308 -22.23 -7.07 -21.01
CA LEU A 308 -23.17 -6.21 -20.26
C LEU A 308 -23.12 -4.77 -20.76
N PHE A 309 -21.92 -4.22 -20.93
CA PHE A 309 -21.74 -2.84 -21.36
C PHE A 309 -22.18 -2.60 -22.80
N GLU A 310 -21.99 -3.56 -23.71
CA GLU A 310 -22.54 -3.48 -25.08
C GLU A 310 -24.07 -3.37 -25.05
N VAL A 311 -24.76 -4.16 -24.23
CA VAL A 311 -26.23 -4.10 -24.08
C VAL A 311 -26.67 -2.76 -23.47
N ILE A 312 -25.99 -2.29 -22.42
CA ILE A 312 -26.26 -0.99 -21.80
C ILE A 312 -26.05 0.13 -22.81
N GLY A 313 -24.92 0.12 -23.53
CA GLY A 313 -24.58 1.13 -24.53
C GLY A 313 -25.61 1.21 -25.66
N MET A 314 -26.15 0.07 -26.11
CA MET A 314 -27.26 0.05 -27.09
C MET A 314 -28.53 0.72 -26.53
N LYS A 315 -28.87 0.49 -25.27
CA LYS A 315 -30.04 1.10 -24.62
C LYS A 315 -29.85 2.60 -24.40
N LEU A 316 -28.64 3.03 -24.06
CA LEU A 316 -28.25 4.43 -23.92
C LEU A 316 -27.98 5.12 -25.26
N LYS A 317 -28.02 4.38 -26.38
CA LYS A 317 -27.73 4.88 -27.74
C LYS A 317 -26.32 5.48 -27.86
N LEU A 318 -25.35 4.92 -27.15
CA LEU A 318 -23.95 5.30 -27.26
C LEU A 318 -23.40 4.96 -28.64
N LYS A 319 -22.51 5.82 -29.15
CA LYS A 319 -21.83 5.56 -30.42
C LYS A 319 -20.86 4.38 -30.29
N PRO A 320 -20.69 3.53 -31.32
CA PRO A 320 -19.77 2.39 -31.28
C PRO A 320 -18.33 2.78 -30.90
N GLU A 321 -17.86 3.95 -31.30
CA GLU A 321 -16.52 4.44 -30.99
C GLU A 321 -16.35 4.74 -29.50
N VAL A 322 -17.40 5.24 -28.84
CA VAL A 322 -17.41 5.49 -27.38
C VAL A 322 -17.36 4.16 -26.64
N ILE A 323 -18.17 3.18 -27.07
CA ILE A 323 -18.18 1.83 -26.49
C ILE A 323 -16.80 1.19 -26.62
N SER A 324 -16.19 1.25 -27.81
CA SER A 324 -14.87 0.66 -28.06
C SER A 324 -13.76 1.34 -27.27
N ARG A 325 -13.77 2.68 -27.15
CA ARG A 325 -12.77 3.42 -26.38
C ARG A 325 -12.84 3.04 -24.91
N VAL A 326 -14.04 3.06 -24.34
CA VAL A 326 -14.31 2.68 -22.97
C VAL A 326 -13.86 1.25 -22.67
N LEU A 327 -14.19 0.29 -23.53
CA LEU A 327 -13.79 -1.12 -23.35
C LEU A 327 -12.29 -1.37 -23.52
N SER A 328 -11.56 -0.41 -24.11
CA SER A 328 -10.10 -0.46 -24.24
C SER A 328 -9.37 0.10 -23.02
N GLU A 329 -10.09 0.72 -22.08
CA GLU A 329 -9.52 1.27 -20.86
C GLU A 329 -9.20 0.18 -19.80
N TYR A 330 -8.52 0.63 -18.74
CA TYR A 330 -7.95 -0.17 -17.67
C TYR A 330 -9.00 -0.99 -16.90
N GLN A 331 -8.68 -2.26 -16.61
CA GLN A 331 -9.42 -3.11 -15.69
C GLN A 331 -8.65 -3.20 -14.37
N GLY A 332 -9.26 -2.74 -13.28
CA GLY A 332 -8.76 -2.96 -11.93
C GLY A 332 -9.37 -4.23 -11.34
N LEU A 333 -8.55 -5.08 -10.73
CA LEU A 333 -9.02 -6.15 -9.86
C LEU A 333 -8.67 -5.75 -8.42
N ARG A 334 -9.67 -5.77 -7.54
CA ARG A 334 -9.46 -5.59 -6.10
C ARG A 334 -10.03 -6.78 -5.37
N MET A 335 -9.27 -7.31 -4.42
CA MET A 335 -9.65 -8.45 -3.61
C MET A 335 -9.59 -8.03 -2.15
N HIS A 336 -10.64 -8.38 -1.41
CA HIS A 336 -10.73 -8.10 0.02
C HIS A 336 -11.01 -9.39 0.76
N TYR A 337 -10.19 -9.66 1.78
CA TYR A 337 -10.45 -10.72 2.73
C TYR A 337 -10.82 -10.10 4.07
N TYR A 338 -12.03 -10.42 4.55
CA TYR A 338 -12.50 -9.97 5.86
C TYR A 338 -12.49 -11.17 6.81
N PRO A 339 -11.57 -11.22 7.79
CA PRO A 339 -11.54 -12.31 8.76
C PRO A 339 -12.79 -12.26 9.67
N PRO A 340 -13.18 -13.39 10.28
CA PRO A 340 -14.30 -13.42 11.23
C PRO A 340 -14.13 -12.39 12.34
N CYS A 341 -15.10 -11.47 12.47
CA CYS A 341 -15.06 -10.40 13.46
C CYS A 341 -16.15 -10.59 14.52
N PRO A 342 -15.81 -10.89 15.79
CA PRO A 342 -16.78 -11.06 16.86
C PRO A 342 -17.62 -9.81 17.16
N LYS A 343 -17.14 -8.62 16.77
CA LYS A 343 -17.79 -7.32 16.98
C LYS A 343 -17.97 -6.56 15.67
N ALA A 344 -18.42 -7.25 14.61
CA ALA A 344 -18.56 -6.69 13.27
C ALA A 344 -19.36 -5.37 13.21
N SER A 345 -20.34 -5.17 14.10
CA SER A 345 -21.13 -3.94 14.16
C SER A 345 -20.36 -2.69 14.63
N LYS A 346 -19.10 -2.85 15.10
CA LYS A 346 -18.26 -1.76 15.63
C LYS A 346 -17.08 -1.41 14.72
N VAL A 347 -16.92 -2.11 13.60
CA VAL A 347 -15.77 -1.93 12.69
C VAL A 347 -16.28 -1.78 11.27
N LEU A 348 -15.59 -0.96 10.49
CA LEU A 348 -15.81 -0.86 9.05
C LEU A 348 -14.77 -1.73 8.34
N GLY A 349 -15.22 -2.50 7.35
CA GLY A 349 -14.31 -3.22 6.45
C GLY A 349 -13.74 -2.26 5.41
N LEU A 350 -14.59 -1.85 4.46
CA LEU A 350 -14.33 -0.72 3.58
C LEU A 350 -15.12 0.49 4.05
N ASN A 351 -14.49 1.67 3.97
CA ASN A 351 -15.18 2.92 4.19
C ASN A 351 -16.24 3.16 3.09
N PRO A 352 -17.34 3.87 3.38
CA PRO A 352 -18.31 4.32 2.37
C PRO A 352 -17.63 5.01 1.19
N HIS A 353 -17.90 4.55 -0.03
CA HIS A 353 -17.33 5.09 -1.28
C HIS A 353 -18.30 4.91 -2.46
N SER A 354 -17.98 5.57 -3.58
CA SER A 354 -18.52 5.26 -4.90
C SER A 354 -17.45 4.59 -5.76
N ASP A 355 -17.89 3.88 -6.79
CA ASP A 355 -16.98 3.23 -7.74
C ASP A 355 -16.73 4.18 -8.90
N VAL A 356 -15.50 4.65 -9.05
CA VAL A 356 -15.12 5.63 -10.09
C VAL A 356 -15.24 5.06 -11.52
N GLY A 357 -15.33 3.74 -11.67
CA GLY A 357 -15.39 3.07 -12.98
C GLY A 357 -16.73 3.21 -13.71
N ILE A 358 -16.95 2.33 -14.70
CA ILE A 358 -18.20 2.26 -15.46
C ILE A 358 -19.12 1.19 -14.88
N LEU A 359 -18.54 0.00 -14.65
CA LEU A 359 -19.20 -1.12 -14.00
C LEU A 359 -18.22 -1.79 -13.05
N THR A 360 -18.70 -2.16 -11.88
CA THR A 360 -18.01 -3.07 -10.96
C THR A 360 -18.74 -4.40 -10.95
N LEU A 361 -17.99 -5.48 -11.17
CA LEU A 361 -18.46 -6.85 -10.97
C LEU A 361 -17.85 -7.39 -9.68
N LEU A 362 -18.67 -7.56 -8.66
CA LEU A 362 -18.25 -8.06 -7.36
C LEU A 362 -18.71 -9.51 -7.20
N LEU A 363 -17.76 -10.42 -6.99
CA LEU A 363 -18.05 -11.77 -6.52
C LEU A 363 -17.84 -11.82 -5.02
N GLN A 364 -18.90 -12.12 -4.28
CA GLN A 364 -18.82 -12.39 -2.84
C GLN A 364 -18.54 -13.88 -2.65
N VAL A 365 -17.39 -14.19 -2.03
CA VAL A 365 -16.97 -15.57 -1.77
C VAL A 365 -17.26 -15.89 -0.31
N GLY A 366 -18.00 -16.99 -0.08
CA GLY A 366 -18.47 -17.38 1.25
C GLY A 366 -19.85 -16.83 1.60
N ASP A 367 -20.24 -17.00 2.85
CA ASP A 367 -21.54 -16.61 3.44
C ASP A 367 -21.46 -15.35 4.31
N VAL A 368 -20.29 -14.71 4.35
CA VAL A 368 -20.03 -13.50 5.14
C VAL A 368 -20.90 -12.35 4.62
N GLN A 369 -21.93 -11.99 5.37
CA GLN A 369 -22.78 -10.82 5.10
C GLN A 369 -22.05 -9.53 5.49
N GLY A 370 -22.37 -8.41 4.82
CA GLY A 370 -21.79 -7.11 5.20
C GLY A 370 -21.77 -6.06 4.11
N LEU A 371 -21.97 -6.44 2.84
CA LEU A 371 -22.11 -5.46 1.76
C LEU A 371 -23.38 -4.62 1.99
N GLN A 372 -23.23 -3.30 1.95
CA GLN A 372 -24.33 -2.37 2.06
C GLN A 372 -24.27 -1.35 0.92
N ILE A 373 -25.44 -0.98 0.40
CA ILE A 373 -25.61 0.10 -0.57
C ILE A 373 -26.41 1.23 0.04
N LYS A 374 -26.10 2.47 -0.32
CA LYS A 374 -26.86 3.63 0.13
C LYS A 374 -27.92 3.98 -0.90
N LYS A 375 -29.19 4.05 -0.48
CA LYS A 375 -30.32 4.44 -1.32
C LYS A 375 -31.25 5.37 -0.55
N ASN A 376 -31.57 6.54 -1.12
CA ASN A 376 -32.41 7.55 -0.48
C ASN A 376 -31.93 7.92 0.94
N GLY A 377 -30.62 8.07 1.11
CA GLY A 377 -29.98 8.39 2.38
C GLY A 377 -29.87 7.23 3.38
N LYS A 378 -30.46 6.06 3.09
CA LYS A 378 -30.46 4.89 3.98
C LYS A 378 -29.51 3.81 3.48
N TRP A 379 -28.77 3.19 4.41
CA TRP A 379 -27.98 1.99 4.13
C TRP A 379 -28.89 0.76 4.09
N LEU A 380 -28.77 0.01 3.01
CA LEU A 380 -29.50 -1.23 2.76
C LEU A 380 -28.48 -2.35 2.63
N SER A 381 -28.65 -3.42 3.40
CA SER A 381 -27.83 -4.62 3.24
C SER A 381 -28.14 -5.31 1.92
N VAL A 382 -27.08 -5.73 1.22
CA VAL A 382 -27.17 -6.59 0.06
C VAL A 382 -26.99 -8.02 0.53
N GLU A 383 -28.01 -8.84 0.31
CA GLU A 383 -27.95 -10.26 0.64
C GLU A 383 -26.98 -10.98 -0.30
N ALA A 384 -26.04 -11.70 0.28
CA ALA A 384 -25.13 -12.54 -0.50
C ALA A 384 -25.90 -13.68 -1.15
N ILE A 385 -26.11 -13.62 -2.47
CA ILE A 385 -26.67 -14.72 -3.24
C ILE A 385 -25.53 -15.61 -3.73
N GLN A 386 -25.54 -16.87 -3.31
CA GLN A 386 -24.50 -17.83 -3.71
C GLN A 386 -24.41 -17.93 -5.24
N HIS A 387 -23.19 -17.86 -5.77
CA HIS A 387 -22.88 -17.90 -7.21
C HIS A 387 -23.40 -16.70 -8.04
N ALA A 388 -23.91 -15.64 -7.42
CA ALA A 388 -24.25 -14.41 -8.11
C ALA A 388 -23.09 -13.43 -8.14
N LEU A 389 -23.00 -12.65 -9.22
CA LEU A 389 -22.21 -11.43 -9.27
C LEU A 389 -23.10 -10.26 -8.87
N VAL A 390 -22.63 -9.42 -7.96
CA VAL A 390 -23.21 -8.10 -7.72
C VAL A 390 -22.67 -7.15 -8.78
N VAL A 391 -23.57 -6.52 -9.52
CA VAL A 391 -23.21 -5.55 -10.56
C VAL A 391 -23.53 -4.15 -10.04
N ASN A 392 -22.50 -3.33 -9.88
CA ASN A 392 -22.64 -1.92 -9.52
C ASN A 392 -22.34 -1.03 -10.73
N VAL A 393 -23.11 0.04 -10.87
CA VAL A 393 -22.88 1.10 -11.87
C VAL A 393 -21.93 2.11 -11.24
N GLY A 394 -20.84 2.41 -11.94
CA GLY A 394 -19.86 3.38 -11.46
C GLY A 394 -20.11 4.78 -12.01
N ASP A 395 -19.43 5.75 -11.40
CA ASP A 395 -19.63 7.18 -11.58
C ASP A 395 -19.46 7.62 -13.05
N VAL A 396 -18.57 6.98 -13.82
CA VAL A 396 -18.36 7.32 -15.23
C VAL A 396 -19.59 6.95 -16.08
N LEU A 397 -20.28 5.85 -15.76
CA LEU A 397 -21.48 5.47 -16.51
C LEU A 397 -22.68 6.36 -16.17
N GLU A 398 -22.74 6.96 -14.98
CA GLU A 398 -23.82 7.87 -14.61
C GLU A 398 -23.81 9.18 -15.41
N VAL A 399 -22.64 9.57 -15.96
CA VAL A 399 -22.46 10.81 -16.72
C VAL A 399 -22.39 10.60 -18.24
N LEU A 400 -22.45 9.35 -18.72
CA LEU A 400 -22.53 8.98 -20.14
C LEU A 400 -23.98 8.96 -20.63
#